data_AF-A0A3A5J5F9-F1
#
_entry.id   AF-A0A3A5J5F9-F1
#
_cell.length_a   1.000
_cell.length_b   1.000
_cell.length_c   1.000
_cell.angle_alpha   90.00
_cell.angle_beta   90.00
_cell.angle_gamma   90.00
#
_symmetry.space_group_name_H-M   'P 1'
#
loop_
_entity.id
_entity.type
_entity.pdbx_description
1 polymer ?
#
loop_
_entity_poly.entity_id
_entity_poly.type
_entity_poly.pdbx_seq_one_letter_code
_entity_poly.pdbx_strand_id
1 'polypeptide(L)'
;MGAMARIKTVAKASEYLTLTMSHMTYAFVLKRQKKLARTLPSRATCWPSGHPLVSCRNSQSIHMVHRSLQNAAFIGIAMCISASASAYTITFDHSADANGLATTNVAGANVLDFKQQATCGGYSGCFGSYTFRTGSLANEYSAPELSPGRNSTPYLSNPTTLGEDNRANFYIPDTANYFGLLWGSIDPANSITFYNGYQSATTAVARVTGTDIRNAASSQNISLADQNDSAYVNLFDLPDFNTIVFNSDDTAFESDNHAYGNASAPSADVPEPSSLVLFALGLFGLGALARRRGLI
;
A
#
# COMPACT_ATOMS: atom_id res chain seq x y z
N MET A 1 -26.77 -18.89 31.50
CA MET A 1 -25.70 -17.97 31.95
C MET A 1 -24.42 -18.79 32.16
N GLY A 2 -23.45 -18.77 31.24
CA GLY A 2 -22.25 -19.61 31.39
C GLY A 2 -21.22 -19.62 30.26
N ALA A 3 -21.50 -19.03 29.08
CA ALA A 3 -20.57 -19.06 27.94
C ALA A 3 -19.72 -17.79 27.76
N MET A 4 -20.05 -16.67 28.42
CA MET A 4 -19.40 -15.37 28.18
C MET A 4 -18.11 -15.12 29.00
N ALA A 5 -17.71 -16.05 29.87
CA ALA A 5 -16.55 -15.89 30.75
C ALA A 5 -15.23 -16.46 30.18
N ARG A 6 -15.26 -17.26 29.10
CA ARG A 6 -14.04 -17.91 28.55
C ARG A 6 -13.32 -17.16 27.43
N ILE A 7 -13.93 -16.15 26.82
CA ILE A 7 -13.33 -15.45 25.66
C ILE A 7 -12.37 -14.32 26.09
N LYS A 8 -12.57 -13.72 27.28
CA LYS A 8 -11.69 -12.64 27.78
C LYS A 8 -10.32 -13.12 28.27
N THR A 9 -10.11 -14.42 28.44
CA THR A 9 -8.84 -14.96 28.96
C THR A 9 -7.79 -15.19 27.86
N VAL A 10 -8.21 -15.39 26.60
CA VAL A 10 -7.28 -15.71 25.49
C VAL A 10 -6.63 -14.45 24.90
N ALA A 11 -7.34 -13.33 24.85
CA ALA A 11 -6.80 -12.07 24.32
C ALA A 11 -5.62 -11.52 25.14
N LYS A 12 -5.64 -11.70 26.47
CA LYS A 12 -4.59 -11.18 27.36
C LYS A 12 -3.29 -12.00 27.31
N ALA A 13 -3.33 -13.24 26.83
CA ALA A 13 -2.13 -14.07 26.67
C ALA A 13 -1.33 -13.72 25.40
N SER A 14 -1.99 -13.18 24.37
CA SER A 14 -1.35 -12.81 23.10
C SER A 14 -0.48 -11.56 23.21
N GLU A 15 -0.85 -10.59 24.06
CA GLU A 15 -0.05 -9.36 24.27
C GLU A 15 1.24 -9.60 25.08
N TYR A 16 1.29 -10.64 25.92
CA TYR A 16 2.49 -10.98 26.69
C TYR A 16 3.56 -11.73 25.87
N LEU A 17 3.18 -12.41 24.79
CA LEU A 17 4.13 -13.12 23.92
C LEU A 17 4.86 -12.18 22.95
N THR A 18 4.21 -11.11 22.49
CA THR A 18 4.84 -10.11 21.60
C THR A 18 5.79 -9.16 22.34
N LEU A 19 5.50 -8.82 23.61
CA LEU A 19 6.37 -7.91 24.37
C LEU A 19 7.69 -8.56 24.85
N THR A 20 7.72 -9.88 24.99
CA THR A 20 8.89 -10.64 25.46
C THR A 20 9.89 -10.94 24.34
N MET A 21 9.45 -11.07 23.09
CA MET A 21 10.36 -11.28 21.95
C MET A 21 11.13 -10.02 21.54
N SER A 22 10.54 -8.82 21.68
CA SER A 22 11.21 -7.56 21.33
C SER A 22 12.36 -7.21 22.29
N HIS A 23 12.23 -7.57 23.58
CA HIS A 23 13.27 -7.35 24.58
C HIS A 23 14.45 -8.33 24.50
N MET A 24 14.24 -9.56 24.00
CA MET A 24 15.33 -10.53 23.83
C MET A 24 16.27 -10.18 22.67
N THR A 25 15.75 -9.58 21.59
CA THR A 25 16.57 -9.22 20.41
C THR A 25 17.50 -8.05 20.71
N TYR A 26 17.07 -7.07 21.51
CA TYR A 26 17.91 -5.92 21.89
C TYR A 26 19.05 -6.29 22.87
N ALA A 27 18.80 -7.26 23.77
CA ALA A 27 19.80 -7.70 24.73
C ALA A 27 20.93 -8.54 24.09
N PHE A 28 20.67 -9.24 22.98
CA PHE A 28 21.67 -10.07 22.30
C PHE A 28 22.70 -9.25 21.52
N VAL A 29 22.27 -8.12 20.92
CA VAL A 29 23.16 -7.22 20.15
C VAL A 29 24.13 -6.47 21.08
N LEU A 30 23.68 -6.04 22.27
CA LEU A 30 24.53 -5.31 23.22
C LEU A 30 25.55 -6.19 23.97
N LYS A 31 25.24 -7.48 24.20
CA LYS A 31 26.21 -8.42 24.83
C LYS A 31 27.36 -8.81 23.90
N ARG A 32 27.20 -8.75 22.59
CA ARG A 32 28.27 -9.06 21.62
C ARG A 32 29.31 -7.93 21.50
N GLN A 33 28.87 -6.68 21.64
CA GLN A 33 29.76 -5.51 21.55
C GLN A 33 30.68 -5.34 22.77
N LYS A 34 30.24 -5.74 23.98
CA LYS A 34 31.08 -5.68 25.20
C LYS A 34 32.14 -6.77 25.29
N LYS A 35 32.08 -7.83 24.46
CA LYS A 35 33.02 -8.95 24.51
C LYS A 35 34.26 -8.78 23.62
N LEU A 36 34.30 -7.75 22.77
CA LEU A 36 35.46 -7.44 21.91
C LEU A 36 36.42 -6.37 22.46
N ALA A 37 36.12 -5.75 23.62
CA ALA A 37 36.94 -4.68 24.20
C ALA A 37 37.82 -5.10 25.39
N ARG A 38 38.04 -6.40 25.62
CA ARG A 38 38.90 -6.90 26.69
C ARG A 38 39.79 -8.04 26.19
N THR A 39 40.98 -7.70 25.70
CA THR A 39 42.20 -8.55 25.76
C THR A 39 43.38 -7.82 25.10
N LEU A 40 44.13 -7.03 25.86
CA LEU A 40 45.56 -6.79 25.62
C LEU A 40 46.25 -6.55 26.98
N PRO A 41 47.08 -7.48 27.48
CA PRO A 41 47.90 -7.23 28.66
C PRO A 41 49.22 -6.53 28.26
N SER A 42 49.45 -5.35 28.82
CA SER A 42 50.77 -4.69 28.83
C SER A 42 51.58 -5.21 30.02
N ARG A 43 52.63 -5.98 29.79
CA ARG A 43 53.69 -6.21 30.78
C ARG A 43 55.04 -6.29 30.08
N ALA A 44 55.79 -5.18 30.14
CA ALA A 44 57.23 -5.19 29.98
C ALA A 44 57.84 -5.56 31.33
N THR A 45 58.57 -6.68 31.39
CA THR A 45 59.35 -7.11 32.55
C THR A 45 60.81 -6.69 32.34
N CYS A 46 61.33 -5.78 33.17
CA CYS A 46 62.76 -5.62 33.37
C CYS A 46 63.14 -6.29 34.69
N TRP A 47 64.08 -7.22 34.63
CA TRP A 47 64.66 -7.95 35.76
C TRP A 47 65.69 -7.08 36.50
N PRO A 48 65.89 -7.28 37.83
CA PRO A 48 66.96 -6.64 38.56
C PRO A 48 68.17 -7.58 38.70
N SER A 49 69.35 -7.13 38.27
CA SER A 49 70.62 -7.64 38.78
C SER A 49 71.63 -6.51 38.84
N GLY A 50 72.27 -6.37 39.99
CA GLY A 50 73.01 -5.19 40.41
C GLY A 50 74.32 -4.93 39.66
N HIS A 51 74.85 -3.74 40.00
CA HIS A 51 76.12 -3.10 39.63
C HIS A 51 76.08 -2.09 38.47
N PRO A 52 76.92 -1.04 38.56
CA PRO A 52 76.61 0.27 37.99
C PRO A 52 77.27 0.51 36.64
N LEU A 53 76.72 1.51 35.93
CA LEU A 53 77.26 2.19 34.74
C LEU A 53 77.14 1.45 33.40
N VAL A 54 76.00 1.59 32.73
CA VAL A 54 75.98 1.72 31.25
C VAL A 54 74.92 2.74 30.83
N SER A 55 75.40 3.79 30.17
CA SER A 55 74.66 4.85 29.47
C SER A 55 73.69 4.27 28.43
N CYS A 56 72.39 4.54 28.58
CA CYS A 56 71.44 4.42 27.48
C CYS A 56 71.30 5.78 26.79
N ARG A 57 71.99 5.87 25.66
CA ARG A 57 72.09 6.98 24.73
C ARG A 57 70.71 7.34 24.16
N ASN A 58 70.46 8.65 24.05
CA ASN A 58 69.41 9.22 23.22
C ASN A 58 69.39 8.60 21.81
N SER A 59 68.22 8.16 21.36
CA SER A 59 67.90 8.08 19.93
C SER A 59 66.53 8.71 19.72
N GLN A 60 66.54 10.00 19.40
CA GLN A 60 65.44 10.63 18.69
C GLN A 60 65.43 10.06 17.27
N SER A 61 64.65 9.02 17.05
CA SER A 61 64.21 8.57 15.74
C SER A 61 63.10 7.56 15.99
N ILE A 62 61.86 8.04 15.84
CA ILE A 62 60.61 7.35 15.44
C ILE A 62 59.50 8.35 15.80
N HIS A 63 59.47 9.46 15.05
CA HIS A 63 58.29 10.31 14.90
C HIS A 63 57.85 10.25 13.44
N MET A 64 57.72 9.04 12.92
CA MET A 64 57.04 8.75 11.67
C MET A 64 56.67 7.27 11.72
N VAL A 65 55.48 6.94 11.20
CA VAL A 65 54.85 5.61 11.24
C VAL A 65 54.11 5.28 12.56
N HIS A 66 53.20 6.16 12.98
CA HIS A 66 52.03 5.73 13.77
C HIS A 66 50.80 6.64 13.57
N ARG A 67 50.63 7.19 12.36
CA ARG A 67 49.39 7.87 11.92
C ARG A 67 48.98 7.38 10.53
N SER A 68 48.97 6.08 10.35
CA SER A 68 48.32 5.44 9.22
C SER A 68 47.70 4.17 9.76
N LEU A 69 46.38 4.11 9.81
CA LEU A 69 45.49 2.98 10.19
C LEU A 69 44.37 3.37 11.19
N GLN A 70 43.83 4.59 11.09
CA GLN A 70 42.51 4.88 11.62
C GLN A 70 41.75 5.74 10.62
N ASN A 71 41.47 5.18 9.45
CA ASN A 71 40.40 5.62 8.53
C ASN A 71 40.01 4.38 7.71
N ALA A 72 39.65 3.30 8.41
CA ALA A 72 38.97 2.18 7.78
C ALA A 72 37.52 2.61 7.57
N ALA A 73 37.18 2.86 6.31
CA ALA A 73 35.86 3.19 5.83
C ALA A 73 34.83 2.19 6.35
N PHE A 74 33.92 2.65 7.21
CA PHE A 74 32.62 2.02 7.40
C PHE A 74 31.62 2.73 6.49
N ILE A 75 31.63 2.39 5.20
CA ILE A 75 30.48 2.61 4.34
C ILE A 75 29.52 1.46 4.66
N GLY A 76 28.69 1.67 5.69
CA GLY A 76 27.57 0.79 5.98
C GLY A 76 26.54 0.94 4.88
N ILE A 77 26.45 -0.06 4.00
CA ILE A 77 25.33 -0.20 3.08
C ILE A 77 24.10 -0.51 3.93
N ALA A 78 23.32 0.51 4.26
CA ALA A 78 21.95 0.35 4.72
C ALA A 78 21.12 -0.11 3.51
N MET A 79 21.04 -1.44 3.30
CA MET A 79 19.98 -2.02 2.48
C MET A 79 18.67 -1.80 3.22
N CYS A 80 18.03 -0.67 2.96
CA CYS A 80 16.63 -0.49 3.25
C CYS A 80 15.88 -1.62 2.54
N ILE A 81 15.31 -2.53 3.33
CA ILE A 81 14.25 -3.40 2.84
C ILE A 81 13.06 -2.48 2.63
N SER A 82 13.02 -1.81 1.48
CA SER A 82 11.82 -1.12 1.02
C SER A 82 10.82 -2.23 0.73
N ALA A 83 9.96 -2.54 1.70
CA ALA A 83 8.69 -3.15 1.37
C ALA A 83 8.02 -2.16 0.41
N SER A 84 7.89 -2.53 -0.86
CA SER A 84 7.10 -1.78 -1.81
C SER A 84 5.66 -1.79 -1.30
N ALA A 85 5.26 -0.72 -0.60
CA ALA A 85 3.86 -0.41 -0.46
C ALA A 85 3.38 -0.09 -1.87
N SER A 86 2.63 -0.99 -2.50
CA SER A 86 1.92 -0.67 -3.74
C SER A 86 0.85 0.35 -3.37
N ALA A 87 1.09 1.61 -3.68
CA ALA A 87 0.06 2.63 -3.59
C ALA A 87 -0.79 2.51 -4.85
N TYR A 88 -2.04 2.11 -4.70
CA TYR A 88 -3.04 2.22 -5.76
C TYR A 88 -3.52 3.67 -5.84
N THR A 89 -4.01 4.07 -7.01
CA THR A 89 -4.48 5.45 -7.28
C THR A 89 -6.00 5.46 -7.39
N ILE A 90 -6.65 6.44 -6.76
CA ILE A 90 -8.10 6.64 -6.84
C ILE A 90 -8.38 7.89 -7.69
N THR A 91 -9.25 7.78 -8.70
CA THR A 91 -9.74 8.92 -9.49
C THR A 91 -11.27 8.83 -9.69
N PHE A 92 -11.87 9.89 -10.24
CA PHE A 92 -13.32 10.05 -10.35
C PHE A 92 -13.81 10.45 -11.77
N ASP A 93 -12.89 10.45 -12.73
CA ASP A 93 -13.18 10.67 -14.13
C ASP A 93 -14.03 9.53 -14.70
N HIS A 94 -14.98 9.87 -15.56
CA HIS A 94 -15.92 8.90 -16.12
C HIS A 94 -16.39 9.34 -17.50
N SER A 95 -16.92 8.37 -18.24
CA SER A 95 -17.75 8.58 -19.41
C SER A 95 -19.23 8.36 -19.04
N ALA A 96 -20.13 8.56 -20.00
CA ALA A 96 -21.54 8.21 -19.86
C ALA A 96 -21.85 6.98 -20.72
N ASP A 97 -22.58 6.03 -20.17
CA ASP A 97 -23.11 4.89 -20.91
C ASP A 97 -24.28 5.29 -21.83
N ALA A 98 -24.88 4.32 -22.52
CA ALA A 98 -26.00 4.55 -23.43
C ALA A 98 -27.26 5.12 -22.75
N ASN A 99 -27.37 5.01 -21.43
CA ASN A 99 -28.47 5.54 -20.61
C ASN A 99 -28.09 6.86 -19.91
N GLY A 100 -26.89 7.37 -20.14
CA GLY A 100 -26.38 8.58 -19.50
C GLY A 100 -25.84 8.35 -18.08
N LEU A 101 -25.69 7.10 -17.63
CA LEU A 101 -25.10 6.79 -16.32
C LEU A 101 -23.58 6.75 -16.42
N ALA A 102 -22.92 7.11 -15.32
CA ALA A 102 -21.47 7.13 -15.29
C ALA A 102 -20.88 5.74 -15.49
N THR A 103 -19.90 5.64 -16.38
CA THR A 103 -19.17 4.41 -16.71
C THR A 103 -17.69 4.72 -16.91
N THR A 104 -16.87 3.68 -17.02
CA THR A 104 -15.42 3.84 -17.18
C THR A 104 -15.07 4.59 -18.47
N ASN A 105 -14.03 5.40 -18.40
CA ASN A 105 -13.35 5.98 -19.56
C ASN A 105 -12.09 5.18 -19.96
N VAL A 106 -11.78 4.10 -19.24
CA VAL A 106 -10.60 3.26 -19.48
C VAL A 106 -10.83 2.36 -20.69
N ALA A 107 -10.08 2.60 -21.76
CA ALA A 107 -10.18 1.82 -22.99
C ALA A 107 -9.78 0.35 -22.75
N GLY A 108 -10.60 -0.58 -23.27
CA GLY A 108 -10.33 -2.02 -23.17
C GLY A 108 -10.73 -2.67 -21.84
N ALA A 109 -11.29 -1.91 -20.89
CA ALA A 109 -11.88 -2.48 -19.70
C ALA A 109 -13.15 -3.28 -20.05
N ASN A 110 -13.36 -4.41 -19.35
CA ASN A 110 -14.60 -5.16 -19.42
C ASN A 110 -15.64 -4.45 -18.54
N VAL A 111 -16.79 -4.10 -19.11
CA VAL A 111 -17.87 -3.38 -18.40
C VAL A 111 -19.03 -4.32 -18.10
N LEU A 112 -19.47 -4.34 -16.85
CA LEU A 112 -20.64 -5.06 -16.37
C LEU A 112 -21.66 -4.05 -15.87
N ASP A 113 -22.80 -4.00 -16.56
CA ASP A 113 -23.82 -2.98 -16.37
C ASP A 113 -25.09 -3.54 -15.68
N PHE A 114 -25.21 -4.86 -15.53
CA PHE A 114 -26.36 -5.54 -14.91
C PHE A 114 -27.72 -5.36 -15.62
N LYS A 115 -27.79 -4.65 -16.75
CA LYS A 115 -29.05 -4.36 -17.47
C LYS A 115 -29.68 -5.64 -18.04
N GLN A 116 -28.86 -6.61 -18.44
CA GLN A 116 -29.33 -7.89 -18.96
C GLN A 116 -29.47 -9.00 -17.91
N GLN A 117 -29.31 -8.70 -16.61
CA GLN A 117 -29.40 -9.65 -15.49
C GLN A 117 -28.76 -11.02 -15.79
N ALA A 118 -27.58 -11.01 -16.40
CA ALA A 118 -26.82 -12.23 -16.64
C ALA A 118 -26.53 -12.93 -15.31
N THR A 119 -26.27 -14.24 -15.35
CA THR A 119 -25.80 -14.97 -14.16
C THR A 119 -24.61 -14.26 -13.55
N CYS A 120 -24.65 -14.02 -12.23
CA CYS A 120 -23.63 -13.24 -11.52
C CYS A 120 -23.40 -11.82 -12.07
N GLY A 121 -24.36 -11.22 -12.78
CA GLY A 121 -24.18 -9.89 -13.39
C GLY A 121 -23.14 -9.85 -14.52
N GLY A 122 -22.74 -11.01 -15.06
CA GLY A 122 -21.71 -11.13 -16.10
C GLY A 122 -20.31 -11.46 -15.59
N TYR A 123 -20.11 -11.55 -14.27
CA TYR A 123 -18.90 -12.11 -13.68
C TYR A 123 -18.73 -13.61 -14.00
N SER A 124 -17.51 -14.13 -13.94
CA SER A 124 -17.24 -15.57 -14.18
C SER A 124 -17.78 -16.47 -13.06
N GLY A 125 -18.07 -15.90 -11.90
CA GLY A 125 -18.80 -16.54 -10.82
C GLY A 125 -19.04 -15.58 -9.65
N CYS A 126 -19.87 -16.01 -8.72
CA CYS A 126 -20.26 -15.20 -7.58
C CYS A 126 -20.82 -16.08 -6.44
N PHE A 127 -20.75 -15.58 -5.21
CA PHE A 127 -21.41 -16.18 -4.04
C PHE A 127 -21.60 -15.15 -2.91
N GLY A 128 -22.39 -15.51 -1.91
CA GLY A 128 -22.70 -14.65 -0.76
C GLY A 128 -24.00 -13.86 -0.94
N SER A 129 -24.10 -12.75 -0.22
CA SER A 129 -25.33 -11.97 -0.05
C SER A 129 -25.35 -10.77 -0.99
N TYR A 130 -26.03 -10.91 -2.13
CA TYR A 130 -26.25 -9.80 -3.05
C TYR A 130 -27.56 -9.96 -3.82
N THR A 131 -28.04 -8.87 -4.38
CA THR A 131 -29.16 -8.87 -5.31
C THR A 131 -29.05 -7.72 -6.31
N PHE A 132 -29.64 -7.89 -7.49
CA PHE A 132 -29.78 -6.81 -8.47
C PHE A 132 -31.13 -6.13 -8.24
N ARG A 133 -31.10 -4.84 -7.89
CA ARG A 133 -32.28 -4.04 -7.54
C ARG A 133 -32.52 -2.93 -8.55
N THR A 134 -33.74 -2.42 -8.55
CA THR A 134 -34.11 -1.19 -9.27
C THR A 134 -34.91 -0.30 -8.33
N GLY A 135 -34.70 1.01 -8.40
CA GLY A 135 -35.34 2.00 -7.52
C GLY A 135 -34.65 2.15 -6.16
N SER A 136 -35.32 2.78 -5.20
CA SER A 136 -34.81 2.99 -3.84
C SER A 136 -35.90 2.62 -2.84
N LEU A 137 -35.50 2.08 -1.69
CA LEU A 137 -36.37 1.79 -0.56
C LEU A 137 -35.75 2.37 0.71
N ALA A 138 -36.52 3.20 1.40
CA ALA A 138 -36.06 3.92 2.59
C ALA A 138 -35.53 2.95 3.66
N ASN A 139 -34.33 3.23 4.17
CA ASN A 139 -33.61 2.42 5.18
C ASN A 139 -33.21 1.01 4.72
N GLU A 140 -33.25 0.71 3.42
CA GLU A 140 -32.79 -0.58 2.91
C GLU A 140 -31.73 -0.41 1.82
N TYR A 141 -32.08 0.27 0.73
CA TYR A 141 -31.19 0.49 -0.42
C TYR A 141 -31.55 1.74 -1.20
N SER A 142 -30.57 2.36 -1.86
CA SER A 142 -30.79 3.46 -2.78
C SER A 142 -30.07 3.27 -4.11
N ALA A 143 -30.78 3.49 -5.22
CA ALA A 143 -30.16 3.56 -6.52
C ALA A 143 -29.05 4.62 -6.55
N PRO A 144 -27.85 4.31 -7.07
CA PRO A 144 -26.78 5.29 -7.26
C PRO A 144 -27.24 6.48 -8.09
N GLU A 145 -26.76 7.67 -7.76
CA GLU A 145 -27.18 8.93 -8.39
C GLU A 145 -25.98 9.79 -8.75
N LEU A 146 -25.74 9.94 -10.06
CA LEU A 146 -24.80 10.91 -10.60
C LEU A 146 -25.46 11.63 -11.77
N SER A 147 -25.11 12.90 -11.99
CA SER A 147 -25.64 13.70 -13.10
C SER A 147 -25.65 12.92 -14.41
N PRO A 148 -26.78 12.86 -15.15
CA PRO A 148 -27.94 13.74 -15.04
C PRO A 148 -29.04 13.29 -14.06
N GLY A 149 -28.88 12.17 -13.35
CA GLY A 149 -29.89 11.75 -12.38
C GLY A 149 -29.73 10.34 -11.83
N ARG A 150 -30.73 9.94 -11.04
CA ARG A 150 -30.75 8.65 -10.35
C ARG A 150 -30.81 7.49 -11.32
N ASN A 151 -30.05 6.43 -11.01
CA ASN A 151 -30.08 5.19 -11.75
C ASN A 151 -31.49 4.56 -11.73
N SER A 152 -32.06 4.36 -12.92
CA SER A 152 -33.37 3.72 -13.12
C SER A 152 -33.25 2.30 -13.68
N THR A 153 -32.02 1.81 -13.86
CA THR A 153 -31.70 0.47 -14.34
C THR A 153 -31.30 -0.46 -13.19
N PRO A 154 -31.23 -1.78 -13.40
CA PRO A 154 -30.74 -2.70 -12.38
C PRO A 154 -29.31 -2.37 -11.93
N TYR A 155 -29.07 -2.39 -10.62
CA TYR A 155 -27.76 -2.18 -10.01
C TYR A 155 -27.52 -3.22 -8.89
N LEU A 156 -26.26 -3.47 -8.54
CA LEU A 156 -25.86 -4.38 -7.48
C LEU A 156 -26.12 -3.76 -6.10
N SER A 157 -26.74 -4.52 -5.20
CA SER A 157 -26.96 -4.15 -3.79
C SER A 157 -26.54 -5.30 -2.86
N ASN A 158 -25.78 -4.97 -1.81
CA ASN A 158 -25.30 -5.91 -0.78
C ASN A 158 -25.41 -5.29 0.62
N PRO A 159 -25.90 -5.98 1.66
CA PRO A 159 -26.45 -7.33 1.65
C PRO A 159 -27.84 -7.42 1.00
N THR A 160 -28.30 -8.65 0.73
CA THR A 160 -29.70 -8.91 0.33
C THR A 160 -30.68 -8.56 1.45
N THR A 161 -30.29 -8.83 2.70
CA THR A 161 -31.07 -8.57 3.91
C THR A 161 -30.16 -7.97 4.97
N LEU A 162 -30.57 -6.85 5.59
CA LEU A 162 -29.81 -6.23 6.68
C LEU A 162 -29.70 -7.19 7.88
N GLY A 163 -28.50 -7.31 8.45
CA GLY A 163 -28.22 -8.18 9.61
C GLY A 163 -27.91 -9.65 9.29
N GLU A 164 -27.82 -10.04 8.02
CA GLU A 164 -27.37 -11.37 7.58
C GLU A 164 -25.89 -11.37 7.13
N ASP A 165 -25.45 -12.41 6.40
CA ASP A 165 -24.16 -12.36 5.70
C ASP A 165 -24.11 -11.08 4.88
N ASN A 166 -23.01 -10.36 5.03
CA ASN A 166 -22.84 -9.05 4.49
C ASN A 166 -21.81 -8.97 3.39
N ARG A 167 -21.38 -10.12 2.87
CA ARG A 167 -20.36 -10.20 1.83
C ARG A 167 -20.94 -10.66 0.51
N ALA A 168 -20.64 -9.91 -0.55
CA ALA A 168 -20.89 -10.32 -1.92
C ALA A 168 -19.56 -10.53 -2.63
N ASN A 169 -19.34 -11.73 -3.14
CA ASN A 169 -18.08 -12.13 -3.73
C ASN A 169 -18.27 -12.35 -5.22
N PHE A 170 -17.37 -11.79 -6.02
CA PHE A 170 -17.38 -11.87 -7.47
C PHE A 170 -16.01 -12.27 -8.00
N TYR A 171 -16.02 -13.04 -9.08
CA TYR A 171 -14.84 -13.54 -9.73
C TYR A 171 -14.73 -13.04 -11.16
N ILE A 172 -13.50 -12.77 -11.59
CA ILE A 172 -13.18 -12.44 -12.97
C ILE A 172 -12.30 -13.54 -13.58
N PRO A 173 -12.39 -13.79 -14.90
CA PRO A 173 -11.73 -14.93 -15.53
C PRO A 173 -10.20 -14.85 -15.49
N ASP A 174 -9.66 -13.63 -15.53
CA ASP A 174 -8.23 -13.33 -15.54
C ASP A 174 -7.86 -12.37 -14.41
N THR A 175 -6.59 -12.07 -14.22
CA THR A 175 -6.14 -11.07 -13.23
C THR A 175 -6.26 -9.64 -13.76
N ALA A 176 -6.80 -8.74 -12.95
CA ALA A 176 -6.88 -7.31 -13.21
C ALA A 176 -6.03 -6.53 -12.20
N ASN A 177 -5.62 -5.32 -12.59
CA ASN A 177 -5.00 -4.32 -11.70
C ASN A 177 -5.79 -3.00 -11.67
N TYR A 178 -6.92 -2.97 -12.38
CA TYR A 178 -7.86 -1.86 -12.43
C TYR A 178 -9.26 -2.33 -12.07
N PHE A 179 -9.94 -1.54 -11.23
CA PHE A 179 -11.37 -1.69 -10.95
C PHE A 179 -12.08 -0.34 -10.94
N GLY A 180 -13.13 -0.21 -11.75
CA GLY A 180 -14.02 0.93 -11.80
C GLY A 180 -15.44 0.55 -11.37
N LEU A 181 -16.18 1.48 -10.78
CA LEU A 181 -17.60 1.29 -10.46
C LEU A 181 -18.31 2.64 -10.26
N LEU A 182 -19.59 2.70 -10.61
CA LEU A 182 -20.50 3.71 -10.08
C LEU A 182 -20.89 3.28 -8.67
N TRP A 183 -20.28 3.89 -7.65
CA TRP A 183 -20.55 3.57 -6.25
C TRP A 183 -21.63 4.52 -5.70
N GLY A 184 -22.72 3.96 -5.18
CA GLY A 184 -23.78 4.66 -4.46
C GLY A 184 -23.64 4.58 -2.93
N SER A 185 -24.21 5.56 -2.23
CA SER A 185 -24.18 5.68 -0.77
C SER A 185 -22.79 5.42 -0.18
N ILE A 186 -21.80 6.21 -0.60
CA ILE A 186 -20.39 5.99 -0.25
C ILE A 186 -20.18 6.28 1.25
N ASP A 187 -20.37 5.31 2.12
CA ASP A 187 -20.23 5.47 3.57
C ASP A 187 -19.00 4.73 4.16
N PRO A 188 -18.56 5.05 5.39
CA PRO A 188 -17.43 4.37 6.03
C PRO A 188 -17.61 2.87 6.34
N ALA A 189 -18.85 2.36 6.41
CA ALA A 189 -19.16 0.95 6.68
C ALA A 189 -19.02 0.09 5.41
N ASN A 190 -19.10 0.72 4.24
CA ASN A 190 -18.94 0.09 2.94
C ASN A 190 -17.46 -0.11 2.58
N SER A 191 -17.12 -1.30 2.10
CA SER A 191 -15.76 -1.63 1.65
C SER A 191 -15.71 -2.64 0.51
N ILE A 192 -14.64 -2.53 -0.28
CA ILE A 192 -14.26 -3.46 -1.33
C ILE A 192 -12.92 -4.10 -0.93
N THR A 193 -12.85 -5.42 -0.91
CA THR A 193 -11.61 -6.15 -0.65
C THR A 193 -11.24 -6.98 -1.88
N PHE A 194 -9.99 -6.87 -2.29
CA PHE A 194 -9.44 -7.57 -3.45
C PHE A 194 -8.56 -8.71 -3.00
N TYR A 195 -8.65 -9.85 -3.69
CA TYR A 195 -7.82 -11.02 -3.45
C TYR A 195 -7.23 -11.56 -4.74
N ASN A 196 -6.09 -12.25 -4.61
CA ASN A 196 -5.42 -12.99 -5.67
C ASN A 196 -5.36 -14.47 -5.29
N GLY A 197 -5.86 -15.35 -6.16
CA GLY A 197 -5.90 -16.80 -5.93
C GLY A 197 -7.28 -17.45 -6.13
N TYR A 198 -8.24 -16.70 -6.69
CA TYR A 198 -9.62 -17.15 -6.94
C TYR A 198 -10.29 -17.66 -5.65
N GLN A 199 -11.32 -18.49 -5.76
CA GLN A 199 -12.07 -19.15 -4.67
C GLN A 199 -11.27 -19.64 -3.43
N SER A 200 -9.95 -19.83 -3.52
CA SER A 200 -9.07 -20.27 -2.42
C SER A 200 -8.29 -19.14 -1.73
N ALA A 201 -8.43 -17.90 -2.17
CA ALA A 201 -7.66 -16.78 -1.66
C ALA A 201 -8.15 -16.33 -0.27
N THR A 202 -7.28 -16.43 0.73
CA THR A 202 -7.58 -16.02 2.11
C THR A 202 -6.91 -14.71 2.52
N THR A 203 -5.93 -14.23 1.74
CA THR A 203 -5.15 -13.04 2.06
C THR A 203 -5.52 -11.92 1.09
N ALA A 204 -6.05 -10.82 1.62
CA ALA A 204 -6.38 -9.65 0.83
C ALA A 204 -5.10 -9.00 0.29
N VAL A 205 -5.12 -8.62 -0.99
CA VAL A 205 -4.04 -7.87 -1.64
C VAL A 205 -4.28 -6.37 -1.57
N ALA A 206 -5.53 -5.95 -1.51
CA ALA A 206 -5.94 -4.57 -1.27
C ALA A 206 -7.30 -4.50 -0.57
N ARG A 207 -7.56 -3.40 0.14
CA ARG A 207 -8.86 -3.06 0.71
C ARG A 207 -9.08 -1.56 0.55
N VAL A 208 -10.28 -1.20 0.10
CA VAL A 208 -10.73 0.16 -0.12
C VAL A 208 -12.04 0.35 0.64
N THR A 209 -12.11 1.37 1.48
CA THR A 209 -13.30 1.73 2.26
C THR A 209 -13.94 3.00 1.71
N GLY A 210 -15.21 3.26 2.02
CA GLY A 210 -15.80 4.56 1.66
C GLY A 210 -15.09 5.75 2.32
N THR A 211 -14.38 5.54 3.44
CA THR A 211 -13.48 6.56 4.02
C THR A 211 -12.31 6.87 3.10
N ASP A 212 -11.68 5.86 2.49
CA ASP A 212 -10.58 6.06 1.54
C ASP A 212 -11.07 6.84 0.30
N ILE A 213 -12.27 6.51 -0.19
CA ILE A 213 -12.90 7.22 -1.31
C ILE A 213 -13.18 8.69 -0.97
N ARG A 214 -13.77 8.97 0.19
CA ARG A 214 -14.06 10.36 0.63
C ARG A 214 -12.79 11.17 0.82
N ASN A 215 -11.73 10.58 1.37
CA ASN A 215 -10.44 11.23 1.51
C ASN A 215 -9.82 11.55 0.15
N ALA A 216 -9.91 10.63 -0.81
CA ALA A 216 -9.43 10.86 -2.18
C ALA A 216 -10.26 11.89 -2.95
N ALA A 217 -11.58 11.91 -2.75
CA ALA A 217 -12.46 12.93 -3.34
C ALA A 217 -12.10 14.32 -2.80
N SER A 218 -11.95 14.43 -1.48
CA SER A 218 -11.56 15.67 -0.81
C SER A 218 -10.21 16.20 -1.32
N SER A 219 -9.20 15.32 -1.47
CA SER A 219 -7.89 15.72 -2.01
C SER A 219 -7.93 16.16 -3.48
N GLN A 220 -8.97 15.77 -4.21
CA GLN A 220 -9.22 16.15 -5.61
C GLN A 220 -10.25 17.28 -5.74
N ASN A 221 -10.65 17.93 -4.64
CA ASN A 221 -11.69 18.97 -4.60
C ASN A 221 -13.07 18.51 -5.13
N ILE A 222 -13.38 17.22 -4.98
CA ILE A 222 -14.67 16.63 -5.30
C ILE A 222 -15.48 16.54 -4.00
N SER A 223 -16.70 17.07 -4.03
CA SER A 223 -17.58 17.05 -2.87
C SER A 223 -18.35 15.73 -2.81
N LEU A 224 -18.01 14.91 -1.82
CA LEU A 224 -18.83 13.80 -1.31
C LEU A 224 -19.15 14.13 0.14
N ALA A 225 -20.07 15.08 0.35
CA ALA A 225 -20.41 15.61 1.66
C ALA A 225 -21.41 14.72 2.40
N ASP A 226 -22.37 14.11 1.69
CA ASP A 226 -23.46 13.34 2.26
C ASP A 226 -23.23 11.85 2.11
N GLN A 227 -23.67 11.05 3.09
CA GLN A 227 -23.54 9.58 3.07
C GLN A 227 -24.28 8.91 1.91
N ASN A 228 -25.19 9.64 1.27
CA ASN A 228 -25.95 9.19 0.10
C ASN A 228 -25.31 9.59 -1.23
N ASP A 229 -24.19 10.30 -1.20
CA ASP A 229 -23.51 10.73 -2.42
C ASP A 229 -22.98 9.52 -3.19
N SER A 230 -23.07 9.62 -4.51
CA SER A 230 -22.54 8.63 -5.43
C SER A 230 -21.44 9.23 -6.30
N ALA A 231 -20.51 8.39 -6.73
CA ALA A 231 -19.47 8.78 -7.67
C ALA A 231 -19.08 7.59 -8.53
N TYR A 232 -18.63 7.86 -9.75
CA TYR A 232 -17.83 6.88 -10.46
C TYR A 232 -16.43 6.90 -9.87
N VAL A 233 -15.95 5.75 -9.42
CA VAL A 233 -14.66 5.59 -8.75
C VAL A 233 -13.81 4.67 -9.60
N ASN A 234 -12.59 5.10 -9.90
CA ASN A 234 -11.57 4.29 -10.53
C ASN A 234 -10.47 3.97 -9.53
N LEU A 235 -10.09 2.69 -9.46
CA LEU A 235 -8.99 2.17 -8.66
C LEU A 235 -7.94 1.63 -9.61
N PHE A 236 -6.87 2.38 -9.80
CA PHE A 236 -5.75 2.03 -10.67
C PHE A 236 -4.58 1.47 -9.90
N ASP A 237 -3.72 0.72 -10.59
CA ASP A 237 -2.45 0.21 -10.04
C ASP A 237 -2.65 -0.61 -8.74
N LEU A 238 -3.78 -1.30 -8.65
CA LEU A 238 -4.01 -2.31 -7.61
C LEU A 238 -3.00 -3.45 -7.80
N PRO A 239 -2.55 -4.11 -6.72
CA PRO A 239 -1.95 -5.43 -6.85
C PRO A 239 -2.88 -6.35 -7.64
N ASP A 240 -2.31 -7.23 -8.48
CA ASP A 240 -3.08 -8.15 -9.31
C ASP A 240 -4.13 -8.89 -8.47
N PHE A 241 -5.40 -8.84 -8.91
CA PHE A 241 -6.52 -9.47 -8.24
C PHE A 241 -7.38 -10.23 -9.25
N ASN A 242 -8.13 -11.22 -8.76
CA ASN A 242 -9.15 -11.92 -9.55
C ASN A 242 -10.44 -12.19 -8.76
N THR A 243 -10.50 -11.74 -7.51
CA THR A 243 -11.66 -11.86 -6.63
C THR A 243 -11.94 -10.50 -6.01
N ILE A 244 -13.19 -10.07 -6.08
CA ILE A 244 -13.70 -8.80 -5.56
C ILE A 244 -14.75 -9.13 -4.51
N VAL A 245 -14.62 -8.56 -3.32
CA VAL A 245 -15.55 -8.77 -2.21
C VAL A 245 -16.10 -7.44 -1.75
N PHE A 246 -17.40 -7.23 -1.97
CA PHE A 246 -18.14 -6.12 -1.40
C PHE A 246 -18.61 -6.49 0.00
N ASN A 247 -18.55 -5.54 0.92
CA ASN A 247 -18.99 -5.70 2.31
C ASN A 247 -19.66 -4.41 2.80
N SER A 248 -20.81 -4.55 3.46
CA SER A 248 -21.44 -3.48 4.22
C SER A 248 -21.87 -3.94 5.62
N ASP A 249 -21.48 -3.22 6.67
CA ASP A 249 -21.82 -3.59 8.05
C ASP A 249 -23.16 -3.00 8.57
N ASP A 250 -23.77 -2.02 7.89
CA ASP A 250 -24.95 -1.28 8.39
C ASP A 250 -26.13 -1.22 7.39
N THR A 251 -25.90 -0.67 6.19
CA THR A 251 -26.94 -0.39 5.17
C THR A 251 -26.38 -0.66 3.78
N ALA A 252 -27.21 -0.94 2.76
CA ALA A 252 -26.68 -1.56 1.55
C ALA A 252 -25.52 -0.80 0.87
N PHE A 253 -24.48 -1.54 0.49
CA PHE A 253 -23.50 -1.16 -0.52
C PHE A 253 -24.21 -1.22 -1.88
N GLU A 254 -24.32 -0.09 -2.57
CA GLU A 254 -24.89 -0.05 -3.92
C GLU A 254 -23.86 0.29 -4.98
N SER A 255 -23.91 -0.42 -6.11
CA SER A 255 -22.99 -0.17 -7.21
C SER A 255 -23.51 -0.60 -8.58
N ASP A 256 -23.06 0.07 -9.62
CA ASP A 256 -23.38 -0.23 -11.02
C ASP A 256 -22.18 0.02 -11.93
N ASN A 257 -22.27 -0.34 -13.21
CA ASN A 257 -21.27 -0.06 -14.25
C ASN A 257 -19.84 -0.43 -13.80
N HIS A 258 -19.71 -1.66 -13.29
CA HIS A 258 -18.42 -2.18 -12.88
C HIS A 258 -17.52 -2.31 -14.09
N ALA A 259 -16.25 -1.96 -13.94
CA ALA A 259 -15.24 -2.08 -14.96
C ALA A 259 -14.00 -2.77 -14.41
N TYR A 260 -13.41 -3.69 -15.15
CA TYR A 260 -12.15 -4.32 -14.73
C TYR A 260 -11.26 -4.63 -15.94
N GLY A 261 -9.95 -4.65 -15.69
CA GLY A 261 -8.95 -4.98 -16.70
C GLY A 261 -7.54 -4.67 -16.23
N ASN A 262 -6.62 -4.56 -17.19
CA ASN A 262 -5.26 -4.11 -16.93
C ASN A 262 -5.10 -2.66 -17.39
N ALA A 263 -4.98 -1.73 -16.45
CA ALA A 263 -4.76 -0.32 -16.71
C ALA A 263 -3.95 0.34 -15.58
N SER A 264 -3.17 1.35 -15.94
CA SER A 264 -2.45 2.20 -14.99
C SER A 264 -3.12 3.56 -14.89
N ALA A 265 -2.93 4.23 -13.76
CA ALA A 265 -3.48 5.56 -13.55
C ALA A 265 -3.03 6.50 -14.68
N PRO A 266 -3.89 7.42 -15.13
CA PRO A 266 -3.44 8.51 -15.98
C PRO A 266 -2.27 9.19 -15.29
N SER A 267 -1.14 9.30 -15.99
CA SER A 267 0.02 10.03 -15.48
C SER A 267 -0.43 11.46 -15.18
N ALA A 268 -0.66 11.80 -13.91
CA ALA A 268 -0.83 13.18 -13.51
C ALA A 268 0.43 13.89 -13.95
N ASP A 269 0.35 14.83 -14.91
CA ASP A 269 1.47 15.54 -15.55
C ASP A 269 2.68 15.60 -14.62
N VAL A 270 3.54 14.58 -14.68
CA VAL A 270 4.66 14.46 -13.76
C VAL A 270 5.62 15.52 -14.26
N PRO A 271 5.94 16.56 -13.47
CA PRO A 271 6.94 17.53 -13.88
C PRO A 271 8.17 16.71 -14.27
N GLU A 272 8.59 16.83 -15.53
CA GLU A 272 9.52 15.86 -16.12
C GLU A 272 10.66 15.61 -15.14
N PRO A 273 10.97 14.33 -14.86
CA PRO A 273 11.76 13.98 -13.70
C PRO A 273 13.05 14.79 -13.72
N SER A 274 13.47 15.26 -12.54
CA SER A 274 14.69 16.06 -12.32
C SER A 274 15.94 15.47 -12.98
N SER A 275 15.90 14.22 -13.43
CA SER A 275 16.80 13.63 -14.42
C SER A 275 17.01 14.47 -15.69
N LEU A 276 16.02 15.19 -16.24
CA LEU A 276 16.26 16.08 -17.40
C LEU A 276 17.04 17.32 -17.00
N VAL A 277 16.76 17.88 -15.82
CA VAL A 277 17.56 18.96 -15.25
C VAL A 277 18.98 18.48 -14.95
N LEU A 278 19.15 17.28 -14.39
CA LEU A 278 20.46 16.67 -14.13
C LEU A 278 21.20 16.30 -15.41
N PHE A 279 20.50 15.84 -16.44
CA PHE A 279 21.05 15.56 -17.76
C PHE A 279 21.53 16.85 -18.44
N ALA A 280 20.70 17.89 -18.41
CA ALA A 280 21.06 19.21 -18.91
C ALA A 280 22.27 19.78 -18.14
N LEU A 281 22.25 19.75 -16.80
CA LEU A 281 23.38 20.18 -15.96
C LEU A 281 24.65 19.35 -16.23
N GLY A 282 24.51 18.05 -16.46
CA GLY A 282 25.61 17.16 -16.86
C GLY A 282 26.23 17.57 -18.19
N LEU A 283 25.41 17.85 -19.20
CA LEU A 283 25.83 18.36 -20.51
C LEU A 283 26.50 19.74 -20.41
N PHE A 284 25.95 20.65 -19.61
CA PHE A 284 26.56 21.96 -19.35
C PHE A 284 27.93 21.80 -18.67
N GLY A 285 28.06 20.91 -17.68
CA GLY A 285 29.32 20.60 -17.02
C GLY A 285 30.37 20.02 -17.97
N LEU A 286 29.98 19.06 -18.81
CA LEU A 286 30.83 18.47 -19.85
C LEU A 286 31.28 19.50 -20.91
N GLY A 287 30.37 20.35 -21.37
CA GLY A 287 30.67 21.43 -22.31
C GLY A 287 31.66 22.45 -21.73
N ALA A 288 31.50 22.84 -20.46
CA ALA A 288 32.42 23.75 -19.78
C ALA A 288 33.84 23.15 -19.63
N LEU A 289 33.93 21.84 -19.34
CA LEU A 289 35.21 21.12 -19.24
C LEU A 289 35.88 20.96 -20.62
N ALA A 290 35.12 20.64 -21.66
CA ALA A 290 35.63 20.54 -23.02
C ALA A 290 36.17 21.89 -23.53
N ARG A 291 35.50 22.99 -23.22
CA ARG A 291 35.93 24.35 -23.59
C ARG A 291 37.25 24.76 -22.93
N ARG A 292 37.51 24.31 -21.69
CA ARG A 292 38.80 24.52 -21.01
C ARG A 292 39.95 23.71 -21.61
N ARG A 293 39.65 22.57 -22.24
CA ARG A 293 40.67 21.71 -22.88
C ARG A 293 41.04 22.14 -24.30
N GLY A 294 40.16 22.86 -24.99
CA GLY A 294 40.44 23.43 -26.33
C GLY A 294 41.14 24.80 -26.33
N LEU A 295 41.56 25.31 -25.18
CA LEU A 295 42.27 26.60 -25.03
C LEU A 295 43.76 26.41 -24.63
N ILE A 296 44.38 25.32 -25.06
CA ILE A 296 45.83 25.09 -24.96
C ILE A 296 46.42 25.11 -26.38
#